data_AF-A0A816YE25-F1
#
_entry.id   AF-A0A816YE25-F1
#
_cell.length_a   1.000
_cell.length_b   1.000
_cell.length_c   1.000
_cell.angle_alpha   90.00
_cell.angle_beta   90.00
_cell.angle_gamma   90.00
#
_symmetry.space_group_name_H-M   'P 1'
#
loop_
_entity.id
_entity.type
_entity.pdbx_description
1 polymer ?
#
loop_
_entity_poly.entity_id
_entity_poly.type
_entity_poly.pdbx_seq_one_letter_code
_entity_poly.pdbx_strand_id
1 'polypeptide(L)'
;MHHNVSYNLFRLNNYGINYSDIHAWKGNYCSKRCLTYLRHLKEFHESPFVKFLYNAASYIFFLLLFSYYLLFDFNIPTNEVPSIHWTEILVIFIVTTMLFEDIRQFLWQDSLSLAGKLSNYFIKNIFFSLTRIASYMLFYIGLIFRFTYASTDEELSVAKIILAYDLEIWYIRSLAFLGVARNMGPKLVMIRKMLIDLFFFIYIILISMIAYGVASRAMYNYSDPDPNDLTFDGRSIFRNILYPTYYLMYGSTDKELTALNQNRDFATAIATQVLLAAHMLFVNVLLINLLIAMFSFTFDSVQSQTDLVWRYDRYALIREYFDRPPLFPPFIILTHFAELIKLILRHLPKTDRSTMRRRQAKIFKMIATSREVDRDWSEFESYATNLYARTIVFGQPLSSAALVPSTARQEATQITLDQMSTSQVSPNFDMKVITDEIASIKRALGDLRTHSEEMNRCMQWMIDAMERVKMSKEPKPKLRLARTTIDLQPIDV
;
A
#
# COMPACT_ATOMS: atom_id res chain seq x y z
N MET A 1 -16.30 -24.83 15.51
CA MET A 1 -15.40 -25.24 14.42
C MET A 1 -14.15 -25.94 14.98
N HIS A 2 -14.30 -27.05 15.70
CA HIS A 2 -13.16 -27.75 16.32
C HIS A 2 -13.13 -29.28 16.10
N HIS A 3 -14.00 -29.84 15.25
CA HIS A 3 -14.12 -31.30 15.12
C HIS A 3 -13.66 -31.93 13.79
N ASN A 4 -13.14 -31.16 12.83
CA ASN A 4 -12.68 -31.72 11.54
C ASN A 4 -11.16 -31.85 11.38
N VAL A 5 -10.38 -31.60 12.44
CA VAL A 5 -8.91 -31.78 12.38
C VAL A 5 -8.51 -33.24 12.57
N SER A 6 -9.35 -34.06 13.21
CA SER A 6 -9.03 -35.44 13.59
C SER A 6 -9.01 -36.45 12.44
N TYR A 7 -9.68 -36.19 11.31
CA TYR A 7 -9.77 -37.16 10.20
C TYR A 7 -8.62 -37.07 9.20
N ASN A 8 -7.93 -35.92 9.11
CA ASN A 8 -6.70 -35.80 8.32
C ASN A 8 -5.45 -36.26 9.10
N LEU A 9 -5.57 -36.46 10.41
CA LEU A 9 -4.49 -37.00 11.26
C LEU A 9 -4.24 -38.49 11.03
N PHE A 10 -5.21 -39.25 10.52
CA PHE A 10 -5.07 -40.70 10.34
C PHE A 10 -4.30 -41.10 9.06
N ARG A 11 -4.13 -40.20 8.09
CA ARG A 11 -3.35 -40.47 6.86
C ARG A 11 -1.87 -40.07 6.94
N LEU A 12 -1.46 -39.32 7.96
CA LEU A 12 -0.06 -38.90 8.12
C LEU A 12 0.79 -39.92 8.89
N ASN A 13 0.18 -40.95 9.49
CA ASN A 13 0.90 -41.97 10.25
C ASN A 13 1.66 -42.98 9.36
N ASN A 14 1.38 -43.02 8.05
CA ASN A 14 2.10 -43.87 7.10
C ASN A 14 3.48 -43.30 6.68
N TYR A 15 3.86 -42.10 7.15
CA TYR A 15 5.15 -41.47 6.86
C TYR A 15 6.12 -41.46 8.06
N GLY A 16 5.89 -42.28 9.09
CA GLY A 16 6.91 -42.57 10.11
C GLY A 16 7.29 -41.40 11.03
N ILE A 17 6.43 -40.38 11.20
CA ILE A 17 6.67 -39.32 12.17
C ILE A 17 6.05 -39.74 13.52
N ASN A 18 6.90 -40.29 14.38
CA ASN A 18 6.52 -40.72 15.72
C ASN A 18 6.31 -39.49 16.64
N TYR A 19 5.07 -39.24 17.07
CA TYR A 19 4.72 -38.09 17.93
C TYR A 19 5.30 -38.17 19.35
N SER A 20 5.94 -39.29 19.72
CA SER A 20 6.57 -39.48 21.03
C SER A 20 7.76 -38.54 21.29
N ASP A 21 8.40 -38.01 20.25
CA ASP A 21 9.56 -37.12 20.39
C ASP A 21 9.18 -35.67 20.76
N ILE A 22 7.90 -35.30 20.65
CA ILE A 22 7.41 -33.97 21.03
C ILE A 22 7.18 -33.86 22.55
N HIS A 23 7.08 -34.99 23.27
CA HIS A 23 6.77 -35.01 24.70
C HIS A 23 7.98 -35.17 25.65
N ALA A 24 9.20 -35.27 25.14
CA ALA A 24 10.42 -35.34 25.96
C ALA A 24 10.84 -34.01 26.63
N TRP A 25 10.00 -32.98 26.62
CA TRP A 25 10.29 -31.67 27.22
C TRP A 25 9.68 -31.46 28.62
N LYS A 26 9.61 -32.52 29.43
CA LYS A 26 9.21 -32.45 30.85
C LYS A 26 10.43 -32.53 31.77
N GLY A 27 11.11 -31.40 31.93
CA GLY A 27 12.14 -31.23 32.95
C GLY A 27 12.27 -29.76 33.38
N ASN A 28 12.05 -29.50 34.67
CA ASN A 28 12.25 -28.24 35.43
C ASN A 28 11.24 -27.09 35.18
N TYR A 29 10.12 -27.14 35.90
CA TYR A 29 8.94 -26.28 35.68
C TYR A 29 8.94 -24.89 36.37
N CYS A 30 9.89 -24.55 37.25
CA CYS A 30 9.86 -23.24 37.93
C CYS A 30 10.74 -22.16 37.24
N SER A 31 11.92 -22.51 36.71
CA SER A 31 12.81 -21.57 36.00
C SER A 31 12.42 -21.39 34.52
N LYS A 32 11.92 -22.44 33.86
CA LYS A 32 11.50 -22.40 32.44
C LYS A 32 10.31 -21.48 32.18
N ARG A 33 9.37 -21.33 33.12
CA ARG A 33 8.18 -20.48 32.94
C ARG A 33 8.52 -18.99 32.84
N CYS A 34 9.47 -18.51 33.65
CA CYS A 34 9.94 -17.13 33.61
C CYS A 34 10.77 -16.87 32.33
N LEU A 35 11.60 -17.84 31.92
CA LEU A 35 12.34 -17.79 30.65
C LEU A 35 11.39 -17.81 29.43
N THR A 36 10.24 -18.48 29.53
CA THR A 36 9.18 -18.48 28.50
C THR A 36 8.41 -17.16 28.49
N TYR A 37 8.10 -16.55 29.64
CA TYR A 37 7.42 -15.25 29.69
C TYR A 37 8.29 -14.11 29.14
N LEU A 38 9.56 -14.04 29.54
CA LEU A 38 10.51 -13.06 28.98
C LEU A 38 10.73 -13.26 27.48
N ARG A 39 10.68 -14.51 27.01
CA ARG A 39 10.73 -14.82 25.57
C ARG A 39 9.48 -14.32 24.84
N HIS A 40 8.29 -14.54 25.38
CA HIS A 40 7.05 -14.05 24.77
C HIS A 40 6.95 -12.52 24.80
N LEU A 41 7.42 -11.87 25.87
CA LEU A 41 7.53 -10.40 25.91
C LEU A 41 8.49 -9.88 24.85
N LYS A 42 9.64 -10.55 24.69
CA LYS A 42 10.59 -10.21 23.63
C LYS A 42 9.98 -10.39 22.24
N GLU A 43 9.33 -11.52 21.97
CA GLU A 43 8.64 -11.79 20.71
C GLU A 43 7.53 -10.76 20.43
N PHE A 44 6.82 -10.33 21.46
CA PHE A 44 5.80 -9.28 21.36
C PHE A 44 6.41 -7.92 20.96
N HIS A 45 7.46 -7.45 21.65
CA HIS A 45 8.13 -6.18 21.31
C HIS A 45 8.96 -6.25 20.02
N GLU A 46 9.35 -7.45 19.58
CA GLU A 46 10.01 -7.66 18.28
C GLU A 46 9.02 -7.67 17.10
N SER A 47 7.71 -7.76 17.36
CA SER A 47 6.67 -7.73 16.33
C SER A 47 6.66 -6.39 15.58
N PRO A 48 6.64 -6.40 14.22
CA PRO A 48 6.67 -5.18 13.42
C PRO A 48 5.46 -4.26 13.65
N PHE A 49 4.30 -4.83 13.98
CA PHE A 49 3.11 -4.04 14.29
C PHE A 49 3.27 -3.26 15.61
N VAL A 50 3.85 -3.90 16.62
CA VAL A 50 4.10 -3.25 17.93
C VAL A 50 5.16 -2.16 17.79
N LYS A 51 6.24 -2.42 17.03
CA LYS A 51 7.24 -1.41 16.67
C LYS A 51 6.63 -0.22 15.94
N PHE A 52 5.72 -0.46 15.00
CA PHE A 52 4.98 0.60 14.31
C PHE A 52 4.17 1.44 15.30
N LEU A 53 3.44 0.82 16.21
CA LEU A 53 2.63 1.53 17.20
C LEU A 53 3.50 2.41 18.12
N TYR A 54 4.62 1.90 18.60
CA TYR A 54 5.56 2.70 19.41
C TYR A 54 6.18 3.84 18.62
N ASN A 55 6.53 3.61 17.35
CA ASN A 55 7.04 4.67 16.49
C ASN A 55 5.99 5.77 16.29
N ALA A 56 4.74 5.40 16.01
CA ALA A 56 3.63 6.34 15.84
C ALA A 56 3.34 7.12 17.13
N ALA A 57 3.27 6.45 18.28
CA ALA A 57 3.05 7.09 19.57
C ALA A 57 4.21 8.04 19.94
N SER A 58 5.46 7.60 19.73
CA SER A 58 6.64 8.44 19.95
C SER A 58 6.67 9.66 19.02
N TYR A 59 6.17 9.53 17.80
CA TYR A 59 6.09 10.63 16.85
C TYR A 59 5.03 11.66 17.23
N ILE A 60 3.86 11.21 17.70
CA ILE A 60 2.82 12.10 18.24
C ILE A 60 3.35 12.84 19.47
N PHE A 61 4.03 12.14 20.38
CA PHE A 61 4.69 12.78 21.53
C PHE A 61 5.71 13.84 21.09
N PHE A 62 6.54 13.53 20.09
CA PHE A 62 7.48 14.48 19.51
C PHE A 62 6.77 15.73 18.94
N LEU A 63 5.69 15.58 18.18
CA LEU A 63 4.93 16.72 17.63
C LEU A 63 4.35 17.60 18.74
N LEU A 64 3.79 17.00 19.78
CA LEU A 64 3.25 17.72 20.93
C LEU A 64 4.36 18.46 21.69
N LEU A 65 5.50 17.81 21.91
CA LEU A 65 6.66 18.40 22.55
C LEU A 65 7.22 19.57 21.72
N PHE A 66 7.39 19.39 20.40
CA PHE A 66 7.93 20.43 19.54
C PHE A 66 6.97 21.64 19.44
N SER A 67 5.66 21.37 19.42
CA SER A 67 4.63 22.41 19.51
C SER A 67 4.67 23.15 20.84
N TYR A 68 4.81 22.42 21.96
CA TYR A 68 4.96 23.01 23.29
C TYR A 68 6.21 23.90 23.37
N TYR A 69 7.35 23.40 22.88
CA TYR A 69 8.59 24.15 22.84
C TYR A 69 8.44 25.48 22.07
N LEU A 70 7.90 25.46 20.85
CA LEU A 70 7.74 26.67 20.04
C LEU A 70 6.75 27.69 20.61
N LEU A 71 5.71 27.21 21.31
CA LEU A 71 4.65 28.06 21.82
C LEU A 71 4.96 28.68 23.18
N PHE A 72 5.58 27.92 24.09
CA PHE A 72 5.74 28.32 25.50
C PHE A 72 7.20 28.55 25.94
N ASP A 73 8.14 27.75 25.44
CA ASP A 73 9.53 27.76 25.94
C ASP A 73 10.52 28.46 24.99
N PHE A 74 10.08 28.88 23.80
CA PHE A 74 10.91 29.61 22.84
C PHE A 74 11.09 31.06 23.28
N ASN A 75 11.97 31.27 24.26
CA ASN A 75 12.27 32.58 24.85
C ASN A 75 13.70 33.04 24.51
N ILE A 76 13.91 34.35 24.61
CA ILE A 76 15.21 35.01 24.45
C ILE A 76 16.10 34.61 25.64
N PRO A 77 17.40 34.32 25.43
CA PRO A 77 18.34 34.13 26.53
C PRO A 77 18.46 35.42 27.36
N THR A 78 17.74 35.50 28.48
CA THR A 78 17.92 36.57 29.48
C THR A 78 18.87 36.11 30.58
N ASN A 79 19.54 37.02 31.27
CA ASN A 79 20.52 36.70 32.32
C ASN A 79 19.97 35.84 33.49
N GLU A 80 18.65 35.71 33.64
CA GLU A 80 17.97 34.96 34.70
C GLU A 80 17.51 33.55 34.28
N VAL A 81 17.47 33.25 32.98
CA VAL A 81 17.00 31.96 32.43
C VAL A 81 18.14 31.33 31.62
N PRO A 82 18.53 30.07 31.88
CA PRO A 82 19.56 29.41 31.07
C PRO A 82 19.20 29.48 29.58
N SER A 83 20.19 29.80 28.75
CA SER A 83 20.03 30.06 27.32
C SER A 83 19.42 28.89 26.53
N ILE A 84 19.44 27.68 27.10
CA ILE A 84 18.89 26.47 26.51
C ILE A 84 18.00 25.79 27.55
N HIS A 85 16.69 25.75 27.26
CA HIS A 85 15.74 25.04 28.10
C HIS A 85 15.84 23.52 27.87
N TRP A 86 15.47 22.71 28.88
CA TRP A 86 15.59 21.25 28.76
C TRP A 86 14.69 20.68 27.65
N THR A 87 13.57 21.33 27.34
CA THR A 87 12.68 20.93 26.24
C THR A 87 13.34 21.10 24.88
N GLU A 88 14.13 22.16 24.69
CA GLU A 88 14.91 22.39 23.47
C GLU A 88 15.92 21.26 23.26
N ILE A 89 16.71 20.94 24.29
CA ILE A 89 17.68 19.84 24.25
C ILE A 89 16.98 18.54 23.90
N LEU A 90 15.81 18.30 24.48
CA LEU A 90 15.04 17.09 24.24
C LEU A 90 14.52 17.01 22.80
N VAL A 91 14.02 18.11 22.23
CA VAL A 91 13.61 18.19 20.82
C VAL A 91 14.82 17.96 19.89
N ILE A 92 15.93 18.66 20.11
CA ILE A 92 17.17 18.49 19.33
C ILE A 92 17.65 17.04 19.40
N PHE A 93 17.63 16.44 20.58
CA PHE A 93 18.01 15.05 20.80
C PHE A 93 17.10 14.08 20.03
N ILE A 94 15.78 14.27 20.08
CA ILE A 94 14.83 13.42 19.35
C ILE A 94 15.04 13.56 17.84
N VAL A 95 15.12 14.78 17.30
CA VAL A 95 15.28 15.00 15.85
C VAL A 95 16.60 14.40 15.37
N THR A 96 17.68 14.62 16.11
CA THR A 96 19.00 14.06 15.78
C THR A 96 18.97 12.52 15.81
N THR A 97 18.26 11.94 16.78
CA THR A 97 18.13 10.49 16.86
C THR A 97 17.29 9.92 15.71
N MET A 98 16.24 10.61 15.28
CA MET A 98 15.47 10.26 14.07
C MET A 98 16.32 10.38 12.79
N LEU A 99 17.17 11.42 12.70
CA LEU A 99 18.11 11.58 11.58
C LEU A 99 19.05 10.37 11.47
N PHE A 100 19.65 9.94 12.58
CA PHE A 100 20.54 8.78 12.57
C PHE A 100 19.84 7.49 12.16
N GLU A 101 18.59 7.29 12.57
CA GLU A 101 17.79 6.15 12.12
C GLU A 101 17.49 6.19 10.62
N ASP A 102 17.20 7.38 10.08
CA ASP A 102 16.97 7.59 8.65
C ASP A 102 18.26 7.36 7.84
N ILE A 103 19.42 7.80 8.34
CA ILE A 103 20.74 7.51 7.76
C ILE A 103 21.03 6.00 7.78
N ARG A 104 20.77 5.31 8.90
CA ARG A 104 20.94 3.86 9.00
C ARG A 104 20.11 3.14 7.94
N GLN A 105 18.84 3.51 7.78
CA GLN A 105 17.96 2.92 6.76
C GLN A 105 18.47 3.14 5.34
N PHE A 106 18.98 4.33 5.05
CA PHE A 106 19.59 4.64 3.76
C PHE A 106 20.84 3.77 3.49
N LEU A 107 21.71 3.62 4.50
CA LEU A 107 22.94 2.84 4.38
C LEU A 107 22.69 1.33 4.19
N TRP A 108 21.64 0.78 4.83
CA TRP A 108 21.30 -0.65 4.79
C TRP A 108 20.46 -1.08 3.58
N GLN A 109 20.21 -0.20 2.59
CA GLN A 109 19.54 -0.59 1.35
C GLN A 109 20.38 -1.55 0.49
N ASP A 110 19.69 -2.48 -0.21
CA ASP A 110 20.26 -3.60 -0.99
C ASP A 110 21.05 -3.23 -2.26
N SER A 111 21.53 -1.99 -2.42
CA SER A 111 22.31 -1.58 -3.61
C SER A 111 23.78 -1.30 -3.27
N LEU A 112 24.67 -1.69 -4.18
CA LEU A 112 26.12 -1.57 -4.00
C LEU A 112 26.64 -0.16 -4.36
N SER A 113 25.97 0.53 -5.30
CA SER A 113 26.32 1.89 -5.73
C SER A 113 25.55 2.95 -4.94
N LEU A 114 26.21 4.05 -4.56
CA LEU A 114 25.59 5.20 -3.90
C LEU A 114 24.50 5.85 -4.78
N ALA A 115 24.74 5.95 -6.09
CA ALA A 115 23.75 6.45 -7.03
C ALA A 115 22.53 5.52 -7.10
N GLY A 116 22.76 4.20 -7.01
CA GLY A 116 21.68 3.21 -6.92
C GLY A 116 20.86 3.33 -5.63
N LYS A 117 21.49 3.63 -4.49
CA LYS A 117 20.80 3.87 -3.21
C LYS A 117 19.94 5.13 -3.27
N LEU A 118 20.51 6.24 -3.73
CA LEU A 118 19.79 7.51 -3.91
C LEU A 118 18.61 7.34 -4.86
N SER A 119 18.84 6.76 -6.03
CA SER A 119 17.81 6.49 -7.01
C SER A 119 16.67 5.65 -6.41
N ASN A 120 16.98 4.54 -5.73
CA ASN A 120 15.97 3.71 -5.08
C ASN A 120 15.21 4.40 -3.94
N TYR A 121 15.88 5.29 -3.20
CA TYR A 121 15.28 6.06 -2.12
C TYR A 121 14.25 7.09 -2.66
N PHE A 122 14.60 7.80 -3.73
CA PHE A 122 13.72 8.78 -4.37
C PHE A 122 12.63 8.13 -5.25
N ILE A 123 12.95 7.06 -5.98
CA ILE A 123 12.01 6.37 -6.87
C ILE A 123 10.83 5.76 -6.11
N LYS A 124 11.07 5.19 -4.93
CA LYS A 124 10.00 4.56 -4.15
C LYS A 124 8.93 5.55 -3.71
N ASN A 125 9.33 6.75 -3.30
CA ASN A 125 8.37 7.74 -2.80
C ASN A 125 8.93 9.18 -2.78
N ILE A 126 8.96 9.83 -3.94
CA ILE A 126 9.54 11.17 -4.13
C ILE A 126 9.01 12.20 -3.12
N PHE A 127 7.69 12.22 -2.90
CA PHE A 127 7.04 13.19 -2.02
C PHE A 127 7.56 13.06 -0.59
N PHE A 128 7.41 11.86 0.00
CA PHE A 128 7.85 11.64 1.37
C PHE A 128 9.38 11.70 1.50
N SER A 129 10.16 11.26 0.51
CA SER A 129 11.62 11.40 0.57
C SER A 129 12.06 12.87 0.63
N LEU A 130 11.40 13.74 -0.15
CA LEU A 130 11.66 15.18 -0.13
C LEU A 130 11.23 15.80 1.19
N THR A 131 10.02 15.47 1.70
CA THR A 131 9.55 15.96 3.01
C THR A 131 10.51 15.57 4.13
N ARG A 132 11.06 14.34 4.12
CA ARG A 132 12.06 13.89 5.13
C ARG A 132 13.33 14.73 5.08
N ILE A 133 13.87 14.98 3.89
CA ILE A 133 15.11 15.76 3.74
C ILE A 133 14.86 17.22 4.13
N ALA A 134 13.76 17.80 3.65
CA ALA A 134 13.36 19.17 3.95
C ALA A 134 13.20 19.39 5.46
N SER A 135 12.53 18.48 6.19
CA SER A 135 12.34 18.61 7.65
C SER A 135 13.66 18.57 8.43
N TYR A 136 14.64 17.77 8.02
CA TYR A 136 15.94 17.81 8.71
C TYR A 136 16.73 19.07 8.36
N MET A 137 16.77 19.43 7.08
CA MET A 137 17.53 20.60 6.63
C MET A 137 16.99 21.88 7.26
N LEU A 138 15.68 22.10 7.23
CA LEU A 138 15.07 23.32 7.78
C LEU A 138 15.21 23.38 9.30
N PHE A 139 15.08 22.25 10.01
CA PHE A 139 15.35 22.16 11.44
C PHE A 139 16.78 22.61 11.80
N TYR A 140 17.81 22.04 11.16
CA TYR A 140 19.20 22.41 11.46
C TYR A 140 19.53 23.83 11.02
N ILE A 141 18.98 24.32 9.92
CA ILE A 141 19.09 25.74 9.53
C ILE A 141 18.48 26.61 10.64
N GLY A 142 17.27 26.31 11.10
CA GLY A 142 16.63 27.03 12.21
C GLY A 142 17.45 27.01 13.50
N LEU A 143 18.09 25.89 13.82
CA LEU A 143 19.02 25.79 14.96
C LEU A 143 20.28 26.65 14.77
N ILE A 144 20.89 26.64 13.58
CA ILE A 144 22.06 27.48 13.29
C ILE A 144 21.68 28.95 13.49
N PHE A 145 20.54 29.38 12.95
CA PHE A 145 20.05 30.74 13.17
C PHE A 145 19.81 31.05 14.65
N ARG A 146 19.24 30.10 15.39
CA ARG A 146 19.02 30.23 16.83
C ARG A 146 20.32 30.36 17.64
N PHE A 147 21.38 29.61 17.32
CA PHE A 147 22.62 29.63 18.09
C PHE A 147 23.62 30.71 17.66
N THR A 148 23.66 31.05 16.37
CA THR A 148 24.62 32.03 15.85
C THR A 148 24.15 33.47 16.04
N TYR A 149 22.83 33.71 15.98
CA TYR A 149 22.23 35.05 15.97
C TYR A 149 21.33 35.28 17.18
N ALA A 150 21.67 34.67 18.32
CA ALA A 150 20.89 34.74 19.57
C ALA A 150 20.92 36.11 20.26
N SER A 151 21.55 37.12 19.66
CA SER A 151 21.89 38.41 20.27
C SER A 151 20.85 39.51 20.02
N THR A 152 19.89 39.35 19.11
CA THR A 152 18.92 40.40 18.75
C THR A 152 17.51 39.83 18.53
N ASP A 153 16.48 40.56 18.99
CA ASP A 153 15.06 40.12 18.94
C ASP A 153 14.55 39.85 17.51
N GLU A 154 15.02 40.62 16.53
CA GLU A 154 14.64 40.46 15.11
C GLU A 154 15.18 39.15 14.53
N GLU A 155 16.42 38.80 14.83
CA GLU A 155 17.08 37.59 14.32
C GLU A 155 16.50 36.32 14.96
N LEU A 156 16.15 36.39 16.25
CA LEU A 156 15.46 35.31 16.94
C LEU A 156 14.06 35.06 16.37
N SER A 157 13.37 36.12 15.95
CA SER A 157 12.06 36.02 15.28
C SER A 157 12.19 35.26 13.96
N VAL A 158 13.26 35.46 13.20
CA VAL A 158 13.55 34.70 11.97
C VAL A 158 13.76 33.22 12.28
N ALA A 159 14.55 32.88 13.31
CA ALA A 159 14.74 31.49 13.73
C ALA A 159 13.42 30.82 14.15
N LYS A 160 12.55 31.55 14.87
CA LYS A 160 11.21 31.07 15.26
C LYS A 160 10.34 30.77 14.05
N ILE A 161 10.34 31.66 13.06
CA ILE A 161 9.56 31.50 11.82
C ILE A 161 10.04 30.27 11.05
N ILE A 162 11.36 30.08 10.90
CA ILE A 162 11.94 28.92 10.22
C ILE A 162 11.52 27.63 10.91
N LEU A 163 11.64 27.56 12.24
CA LEU A 163 11.24 26.38 13.02
C LEU A 163 9.73 26.15 13.03
N ALA A 164 8.91 27.21 12.92
CA ALA A 164 7.46 27.08 12.80
C ALA A 164 7.06 26.44 11.45
N TYR A 165 7.66 26.87 10.35
CA TYR A 165 7.48 26.20 9.06
C TYR A 165 8.03 24.77 9.06
N ASP A 166 9.15 24.53 9.76
CA ASP A 166 9.67 23.17 9.94
C ASP A 166 8.65 22.26 10.66
N LEU A 167 8.03 22.75 11.75
CA LEU A 167 6.99 22.02 12.47
C LEU A 167 5.81 21.63 11.56
N GLU A 168 5.40 22.50 10.62
CA GLU A 168 4.37 22.16 9.64
C GLU A 168 4.78 20.99 8.73
N ILE A 169 6.03 20.97 8.28
CA ILE A 169 6.59 19.86 7.49
C ILE A 169 6.57 18.56 8.31
N TRP A 170 6.89 18.61 9.62
CA TRP A 170 6.76 17.46 10.52
C TRP A 170 5.30 16.98 10.65
N TYR A 171 4.33 17.87 10.72
CA TYR A 171 2.91 17.49 10.71
C TYR A 171 2.50 16.83 9.38
N ILE A 172 2.90 17.39 8.24
CA ILE A 172 2.64 16.77 6.92
C ILE A 172 3.28 15.39 6.83
N ARG A 173 4.52 15.23 7.33
CA ARG A 173 5.21 13.95 7.39
C ARG A 173 4.45 12.92 8.24
N SER A 174 3.71 13.33 9.26
CA SER A 174 2.88 12.43 10.09
C SER A 174 1.81 11.68 9.28
N LEU A 175 1.34 12.25 8.15
CA LEU A 175 0.36 11.61 7.27
C LEU A 175 0.85 10.27 6.71
N ALA A 176 2.17 10.06 6.65
CA ALA A 176 2.75 8.78 6.25
C ALA A 176 2.26 7.60 7.11
N PHE A 177 1.98 7.83 8.41
CA PHE A 177 1.47 6.80 9.31
C PHE A 177 0.05 6.34 8.93
N LEU A 178 -0.75 7.21 8.31
CA LEU A 178 -2.09 6.85 7.82
C LEU A 178 -2.03 5.87 6.63
N GLY A 179 -0.88 5.80 5.95
CA GLY A 179 -0.63 4.87 4.85
C GLY A 179 -0.81 3.39 5.22
N VAL A 180 -0.70 3.04 6.50
CA VAL A 180 -0.82 1.66 6.99
C VAL A 180 -2.27 1.20 7.08
N ALA A 181 -3.18 2.14 7.36
CA ALA A 181 -4.58 1.81 7.56
C ALA A 181 -5.21 1.38 6.23
N ARG A 182 -5.98 0.28 6.28
CA ARG A 182 -6.61 -0.31 5.09
C ARG A 182 -7.51 0.68 4.32
N ASN A 183 -8.16 1.59 5.04
CA ASN A 183 -9.12 2.52 4.46
C ASN A 183 -8.47 3.84 4.00
N MET A 184 -7.36 4.24 4.63
CA MET A 184 -6.70 5.53 4.35
C MET A 184 -5.51 5.39 3.40
N GLY A 185 -4.83 4.24 3.40
CA GLY A 185 -3.67 4.01 2.55
C GLY A 185 -3.92 4.17 1.06
N PRO A 186 -4.95 3.53 0.47
CA PRO A 186 -5.32 3.77 -0.92
C PRO A 186 -5.63 5.25 -1.20
N LYS A 187 -6.34 5.95 -0.31
CA LYS A 187 -6.65 7.38 -0.49
C LYS A 187 -5.41 8.25 -0.49
N LEU A 188 -4.42 7.97 0.35
CA LEU A 188 -3.15 8.69 0.38
C LEU A 188 -2.36 8.52 -0.93
N VAL A 189 -2.41 7.31 -1.52
CA VAL A 189 -1.81 7.05 -2.84
C VAL A 189 -2.52 7.83 -3.94
N MET A 190 -3.84 7.98 -3.88
CA MET A 190 -4.61 8.80 -4.83
C MET A 190 -4.22 10.28 -4.73
N ILE A 191 -4.21 10.84 -3.51
CA ILE A 191 -3.82 12.25 -3.28
C ILE A 191 -2.45 12.53 -3.89
N ARG A 192 -1.45 11.66 -3.64
CA ARG A 192 -0.10 11.80 -4.21
C ARG A 192 -0.10 11.86 -5.74
N LYS A 193 -0.93 11.06 -6.41
CA LYS A 193 -1.04 11.06 -7.88
C LYS A 193 -1.75 12.31 -8.39
N MET A 194 -2.82 12.75 -7.73
CA MET A 194 -3.55 13.97 -8.07
C MET A 194 -2.73 15.25 -7.89
N LEU A 195 -1.79 15.27 -6.94
CA LEU A 195 -0.89 16.41 -6.75
C LEU A 195 -0.01 16.67 -7.99
N ILE A 196 0.30 15.65 -8.80
CA ILE A 196 1.05 15.84 -10.05
C ILE A 196 0.22 16.64 -11.05
N ASP A 197 -1.06 16.29 -11.21
CA ASP A 197 -1.99 17.00 -12.09
C ASP A 197 -2.23 18.44 -11.61
N LEU A 198 -2.25 18.65 -10.29
CA LEU A 198 -2.40 19.96 -9.67
C LEU A 198 -1.28 20.94 -10.05
N PHE A 199 -0.02 20.50 -10.22
CA PHE A 199 1.08 21.41 -10.53
C PHE A 199 0.90 22.11 -11.89
N PHE A 200 0.43 21.39 -12.92
CA PHE A 200 0.12 21.99 -14.22
C PHE A 200 -1.03 22.99 -14.11
N PHE A 201 -2.01 22.71 -13.25
CA PHE A 201 -3.14 23.60 -13.05
C PHE A 201 -2.78 24.88 -12.29
N ILE A 202 -1.95 24.77 -11.24
CA ILE A 202 -1.41 25.91 -10.51
C ILE A 202 -0.66 26.85 -11.46
N TYR A 203 0.07 26.32 -12.44
CA TYR A 203 0.76 27.13 -13.44
C TYR A 203 -0.21 27.98 -14.29
N ILE A 204 -1.33 27.39 -14.75
CA ILE A 204 -2.37 28.11 -15.50
C ILE A 204 -3.02 29.20 -14.64
N ILE A 205 -3.36 28.86 -13.40
CA ILE A 205 -3.90 29.82 -12.41
C ILE A 205 -2.91 30.98 -12.22
N LEU A 206 -1.62 30.70 -12.02
CA LEU A 206 -0.59 31.71 -11.79
C LEU A 206 -0.44 32.66 -12.97
N ILE A 207 -0.45 32.17 -14.22
CA ILE A 207 -0.42 33.02 -15.41
C ILE A 207 -1.64 33.95 -15.44
N SER A 208 -2.83 33.40 -15.17
CA SER A 208 -4.06 34.19 -15.13
C SER A 208 -4.04 35.25 -14.03
N MET A 209 -3.48 34.94 -12.85
CA MET A 209 -3.29 35.90 -11.76
C MET A 209 -2.38 37.05 -12.16
N ILE A 210 -1.22 36.74 -12.75
CA ILE A 210 -0.26 37.77 -13.16
C ILE A 210 -0.89 38.67 -14.23
N ALA A 211 -1.59 38.09 -15.21
CA ALA A 211 -2.25 38.84 -16.26
C ALA A 211 -3.29 39.83 -15.71
N TYR A 212 -4.18 39.37 -14.82
CA TYR A 212 -5.16 40.24 -14.17
C TYR A 212 -4.50 41.28 -13.26
N GLY A 213 -3.56 40.86 -12.40
CA GLY A 213 -2.94 41.75 -11.43
C GLY A 213 -2.15 42.88 -12.09
N VAL A 214 -1.48 42.61 -13.21
CA VAL A 214 -0.77 43.64 -14.00
C VAL A 214 -1.77 44.59 -14.66
N ALA A 215 -2.82 44.06 -15.29
CA ALA A 215 -3.84 44.87 -15.97
C ALA A 215 -4.63 45.76 -15.00
N SER A 216 -5.08 45.21 -13.88
CA SER A 216 -5.79 45.95 -12.83
C SER A 216 -4.90 47.04 -12.23
N ARG A 217 -3.65 46.72 -11.85
CA ARG A 217 -2.73 47.73 -11.31
C ARG A 217 -2.40 48.84 -12.31
N ALA A 218 -2.28 48.52 -13.60
CA ALA A 218 -2.06 49.53 -14.64
C ALA A 218 -3.23 50.51 -14.77
N MET A 219 -4.48 50.06 -14.55
CA MET A 219 -5.67 50.90 -14.61
C MET A 219 -5.86 51.76 -13.35
N TYR A 220 -5.45 51.27 -12.17
CA TYR A 220 -5.58 52.02 -10.91
C TYR A 220 -4.56 53.14 -10.71
N ASN A 221 -3.50 53.20 -11.52
CA ASN A 221 -2.32 54.03 -11.31
C ASN A 221 -2.51 55.55 -11.56
N TYR A 222 -3.73 56.09 -11.48
CA TYR A 222 -4.02 57.51 -11.76
C TYR A 222 -4.33 58.36 -10.52
N SER A 223 -4.69 57.78 -9.37
CA SER A 223 -4.97 58.54 -8.14
C SER A 223 -3.94 58.24 -7.05
N ASP A 224 -2.96 59.13 -6.96
CA ASP A 224 -1.90 59.25 -5.94
C ASP A 224 -1.07 57.99 -5.65
N PRO A 225 0.09 57.82 -6.31
CA PRO A 225 1.02 56.77 -5.94
C PRO A 225 1.70 57.14 -4.62
N ASP A 226 1.48 56.32 -3.58
CA ASP A 226 2.35 56.31 -2.42
C ASP A 226 3.81 56.18 -2.94
N PRO A 227 4.77 57.06 -2.59
CA PRO A 227 6.09 57.11 -3.23
C PRO A 227 6.92 55.82 -3.06
N ASN A 228 6.51 54.92 -2.17
CA ASN A 228 7.11 53.61 -1.92
C ASN A 228 6.48 52.46 -2.73
N ASP A 229 5.50 52.73 -3.60
CA ASP A 229 4.69 51.70 -4.27
C ASP A 229 5.13 51.38 -5.72
N LEU A 230 6.12 52.12 -6.26
CA LEU A 230 6.64 51.98 -7.63
C LEU A 230 8.11 51.52 -7.72
N THR A 231 8.64 50.86 -6.70
CA THR A 231 9.93 50.19 -6.85
C THR A 231 9.74 48.88 -7.60
N PHE A 232 10.57 48.60 -8.62
CA PHE A 232 10.63 47.28 -9.28
C PHE A 232 11.36 46.30 -8.34
N ASP A 233 10.69 45.95 -7.24
CA ASP A 233 11.16 45.00 -6.25
C ASP A 233 10.20 43.80 -6.24
N GLY A 234 10.73 42.59 -6.05
CA GLY A 234 9.90 41.38 -5.97
C GLY A 234 8.86 41.47 -4.84
N ARG A 235 9.20 42.21 -3.76
CA ARG A 235 8.29 42.45 -2.63
C ARG A 235 7.09 43.30 -3.01
N SER A 236 7.28 44.39 -3.75
CA SER A 236 6.20 45.28 -4.17
C SER A 236 5.30 44.57 -5.20
N ILE A 237 5.89 43.81 -6.13
CA ILE A 237 5.15 42.98 -7.10
C ILE A 237 4.26 41.98 -6.36
N PHE A 238 4.81 41.21 -5.41
CA PHE A 238 4.01 40.22 -4.68
C PHE A 238 2.88 40.87 -3.88
N ARG A 239 3.17 41.95 -3.14
CA ARG A 239 2.21 42.64 -2.28
C ARG A 239 1.09 43.32 -3.07
N ASN A 240 1.41 43.91 -4.22
CA ASN A 240 0.51 44.81 -4.93
C ASN A 240 -0.22 44.11 -6.10
N ILE A 241 0.35 43.04 -6.67
CA ILE A 241 -0.19 42.34 -7.84
C ILE A 241 -0.73 40.96 -7.46
N LEU A 242 0.13 40.10 -6.91
CA LEU A 242 -0.23 38.69 -6.67
C LEU A 242 -1.14 38.50 -5.46
N TYR A 243 -0.84 39.19 -4.36
CA TYR A 243 -1.56 39.04 -3.10
C TYR A 243 -3.05 39.43 -3.22
N PRO A 244 -3.44 40.61 -3.76
CA PRO A 244 -4.86 40.94 -3.91
C PRO A 244 -5.58 39.98 -4.85
N THR A 245 -4.95 39.64 -5.97
CA THR A 245 -5.52 38.71 -6.97
C THR A 245 -5.71 37.29 -6.43
N TYR A 246 -4.88 36.85 -5.48
CA TYR A 246 -5.03 35.54 -4.83
C TYR A 246 -6.33 35.47 -4.01
N TYR A 247 -6.55 36.45 -3.13
CA TYR A 247 -7.76 36.50 -2.31
C TYR A 247 -9.04 36.69 -3.14
N LEU A 248 -8.90 37.32 -4.31
CA LEU A 248 -9.99 37.47 -5.25
C LEU A 248 -10.52 36.11 -5.75
N MET A 249 -9.66 35.10 -5.92
CA MET A 249 -10.10 33.73 -6.28
C MET A 249 -11.03 33.11 -5.23
N TYR A 250 -10.84 33.48 -3.97
CA TYR A 250 -11.68 33.00 -2.86
C TYR A 250 -12.90 33.89 -2.61
N GLY A 251 -13.15 34.89 -3.47
CA GLY A 251 -14.33 35.75 -3.40
C GLY A 251 -14.18 37.00 -2.54
N SER A 252 -13.00 37.28 -2.00
CA SER A 252 -12.73 38.53 -1.27
C SER A 252 -12.54 39.69 -2.26
N THR A 253 -13.58 40.51 -2.44
CA THR A 253 -13.60 41.62 -3.41
C THR A 253 -13.45 43.01 -2.78
N ASP A 254 -13.34 43.11 -1.46
CA ASP A 254 -13.42 44.38 -0.72
C ASP A 254 -12.41 45.44 -1.19
N LYS A 255 -11.18 45.02 -1.50
CA LYS A 255 -10.11 45.92 -1.96
C LYS A 255 -10.37 46.45 -3.37
N GLU A 256 -10.84 45.59 -4.27
CA GLU A 256 -11.17 45.96 -5.65
C GLU A 256 -12.41 46.85 -5.69
N LEU A 257 -13.42 46.56 -4.88
CA LEU A 257 -14.62 47.38 -4.77
C LEU A 257 -14.33 48.76 -4.19
N THR A 258 -13.43 48.84 -3.21
CA THR A 258 -12.98 50.13 -2.65
C THR A 258 -12.21 50.94 -3.71
N ALA A 259 -11.33 50.30 -4.49
CA ALA A 259 -10.60 50.95 -5.57
C ALA A 259 -11.53 51.45 -6.69
N LEU A 260 -12.56 50.67 -7.04
CA LEU A 260 -13.60 51.09 -8.00
C LEU A 260 -14.34 52.35 -7.55
N ASN A 261 -14.67 52.47 -6.26
CA ASN A 261 -15.35 53.64 -5.71
C ASN A 261 -14.46 54.90 -5.66
N GLN A 262 -13.14 54.72 -5.71
CA GLN A 262 -12.16 55.82 -5.70
C GLN A 262 -11.81 56.34 -7.09
N ASN A 263 -12.09 55.56 -8.15
CA ASN A 263 -11.83 55.96 -9.53
C ASN A 263 -12.73 57.15 -9.92
N ARG A 264 -12.10 58.29 -10.23
CA ARG A 264 -12.81 59.51 -10.65
C ARG A 264 -13.27 59.46 -12.11
N ASP A 265 -12.65 58.60 -12.92
CA ASP A 265 -12.97 58.44 -14.34
C ASP A 265 -13.96 57.30 -14.57
N PHE A 266 -15.13 57.63 -15.14
CA PHE A 266 -16.19 56.66 -15.40
C PHE A 266 -15.75 55.53 -16.36
N ALA A 267 -14.94 55.86 -17.36
CA ALA A 267 -14.46 54.89 -18.35
C ALA A 267 -13.50 53.86 -17.73
N THR A 268 -12.61 54.28 -16.83
CA THR A 268 -11.70 53.37 -16.13
C THR A 268 -12.48 52.51 -15.14
N ALA A 269 -13.43 53.08 -14.40
CA ALA A 269 -14.30 52.33 -13.48
C ALA A 269 -15.06 51.19 -14.19
N ILE A 270 -15.68 51.47 -15.34
CA ILE A 270 -16.35 50.42 -16.14
C ILE A 270 -15.33 49.39 -16.65
N ALA A 271 -14.18 49.82 -17.19
CA ALA A 271 -13.17 48.91 -17.70
C ALA A 271 -12.65 47.96 -16.61
N THR A 272 -12.36 48.49 -15.41
CA THR A 272 -11.94 47.70 -14.25
C THR A 272 -13.03 46.76 -13.76
N GLN A 273 -14.29 47.19 -13.76
CA GLN A 273 -15.42 46.34 -13.36
C GLN A 273 -15.67 45.20 -14.34
N VAL A 274 -15.55 45.46 -15.64
CA VAL A 274 -15.63 44.43 -16.68
C VAL A 274 -14.47 43.45 -16.58
N LEU A 275 -13.24 43.96 -16.36
CA LEU A 275 -12.05 43.13 -16.17
C LEU A 275 -12.18 42.22 -14.93
N LEU A 276 -12.66 42.77 -13.81
CA LEU A 276 -12.94 42.04 -12.57
C LEU A 276 -13.99 40.94 -12.80
N ALA A 277 -15.10 41.28 -13.44
CA ALA A 277 -16.16 40.31 -13.75
C ALA A 277 -15.66 39.18 -14.67
N ALA A 278 -14.89 39.53 -15.70
CA ALA A 278 -14.30 38.56 -16.62
C ALA A 278 -13.30 37.64 -15.91
N HIS A 279 -12.44 38.17 -15.04
CA HIS A 279 -11.49 37.38 -14.26
C HIS A 279 -12.19 36.43 -13.30
N MET A 280 -13.22 36.91 -12.58
CA MET A 280 -14.01 36.08 -11.67
C MET A 280 -14.73 34.95 -12.40
N LEU A 281 -15.30 35.22 -13.58
CA LEU A 281 -15.89 34.18 -14.41
C LEU A 281 -14.84 33.16 -14.86
N PHE A 282 -13.71 33.64 -15.38
CA PHE A 282 -12.65 32.78 -15.91
C PHE A 282 -12.04 31.88 -14.82
N VAL A 283 -11.69 32.43 -13.65
CA VAL A 283 -11.07 31.64 -12.59
C VAL A 283 -12.13 30.81 -11.85
N ASN A 284 -13.17 31.44 -11.30
CA ASN A 284 -14.03 30.77 -10.33
C ASN A 284 -15.07 29.87 -11.00
N VAL A 285 -15.56 30.26 -12.19
CA VAL A 285 -16.56 29.47 -12.91
C VAL A 285 -15.91 28.50 -13.88
N LEU A 286 -14.83 28.88 -14.56
CA LEU A 286 -14.19 28.00 -15.55
C LEU A 286 -13.04 27.19 -14.96
N LEU A 287 -11.99 27.82 -14.42
CA LEU A 287 -10.80 27.10 -13.97
C LEU A 287 -11.08 26.20 -12.76
N ILE A 288 -11.68 26.71 -11.69
CA ILE A 288 -11.93 25.88 -10.49
C ILE A 288 -12.82 24.68 -10.81
N ASN A 289 -13.86 24.85 -11.62
CA ASN A 289 -14.74 23.74 -12.02
C ASN A 289 -14.03 22.73 -12.92
N LEU A 290 -13.13 23.19 -13.80
CA LEU A 290 -12.29 22.30 -14.60
C LEU A 290 -11.32 21.51 -13.72
N LEU A 291 -10.75 22.12 -12.67
CA LEU A 291 -9.89 21.43 -11.71
C LEU A 291 -10.64 20.32 -10.97
N ILE A 292 -11.87 20.62 -10.51
CA ILE A 292 -12.74 19.62 -9.88
C ILE A 292 -13.02 18.47 -10.85
N ALA A 293 -13.34 18.77 -12.11
CA ALA A 293 -13.57 17.75 -13.14
C ALA A 293 -12.33 16.88 -13.40
N MET A 294 -11.14 17.48 -13.50
CA MET A 294 -9.89 16.73 -13.65
C MET A 294 -9.60 15.85 -12.44
N PHE A 295 -9.79 16.35 -11.22
CA PHE A 295 -9.65 15.54 -10.02
C PHE A 295 -10.63 14.37 -9.98
N SER A 296 -11.88 14.56 -10.40
CA SER A 296 -12.85 13.46 -10.50
C SER A 296 -12.41 12.42 -11.53
N PHE A 297 -11.97 12.85 -12.72
CA PHE A 297 -11.49 11.96 -13.76
C PHE A 297 -10.25 11.15 -13.33
N THR A 298 -9.26 11.83 -12.74
CA THR A 298 -8.06 11.17 -12.22
C THR A 298 -8.43 10.25 -11.06
N PHE A 299 -9.35 10.63 -10.17
CA PHE A 299 -9.83 9.78 -9.07
C PHE A 299 -10.34 8.44 -9.60
N ASP A 300 -11.28 8.47 -10.56
CA ASP A 300 -11.91 7.27 -11.11
C ASP A 300 -10.90 6.39 -11.85
N SER A 301 -10.02 7.01 -12.66
CA SER A 301 -8.98 6.31 -13.41
C SER A 301 -7.98 5.60 -12.48
N VAL A 302 -7.50 6.33 -11.46
CA VAL A 302 -6.46 5.86 -10.54
C VAL A 302 -7.01 4.89 -9.51
N GLN A 303 -8.29 5.00 -9.12
CA GLN A 303 -8.90 4.16 -8.08
C GLN A 303 -8.77 2.67 -8.37
N SER A 304 -8.99 2.26 -9.62
CA SER A 304 -8.92 0.86 -10.06
C SER A 304 -7.56 0.19 -9.80
N GLN A 305 -6.46 0.96 -9.85
CA GLN A 305 -5.09 0.46 -9.69
C GLN A 305 -4.50 0.74 -8.30
N THR A 306 -5.15 1.62 -7.52
CA THR A 306 -4.57 2.13 -6.28
C THR A 306 -4.45 1.04 -5.21
N ASP A 307 -5.37 0.09 -5.17
CA ASP A 307 -5.30 -1.05 -4.26
C ASP A 307 -4.05 -1.90 -4.48
N LEU A 308 -3.64 -2.10 -5.75
CA LEU A 308 -2.44 -2.85 -6.08
C LEU A 308 -1.17 -2.11 -5.64
N VAL A 309 -1.11 -0.81 -5.96
CA VAL A 309 0.03 0.05 -5.57
C VAL A 309 0.14 0.12 -4.05
N TRP A 310 -0.97 0.30 -3.34
CA TRP A 310 -0.99 0.33 -1.88
C TRP A 310 -0.54 -1.01 -1.28
N ARG A 311 -0.94 -2.16 -1.83
CA ARG A 311 -0.46 -3.48 -1.36
C ARG A 311 1.05 -3.63 -1.53
N TYR A 312 1.61 -3.11 -2.62
CA TYR A 312 3.05 -3.09 -2.85
C TYR A 312 3.77 -2.17 -1.85
N ASP A 313 3.28 -0.95 -1.66
CA ASP A 313 3.81 0.02 -0.69
C ASP A 313 3.73 -0.54 0.74
N ARG A 314 2.65 -1.25 1.07
CA ARG A 314 2.45 -1.91 2.37
C ARG A 314 3.47 -3.02 2.62
N TYR A 315 3.82 -3.81 1.61
CA TYR A 315 4.88 -4.81 1.75
C TYR A 315 6.23 -4.15 2.08
N ALA A 316 6.58 -3.07 1.37
CA ALA A 316 7.81 -2.33 1.63
C ALA A 316 7.85 -1.77 3.05
N LEU A 317 6.72 -1.25 3.54
CA LEU A 317 6.60 -0.75 4.91
C LEU A 317 6.75 -1.85 5.97
N ILE A 318 6.09 -3.00 5.78
CA ILE A 318 6.21 -4.14 6.70
C ILE A 318 7.67 -4.60 6.79
N ARG A 319 8.35 -4.68 5.64
CA ARG A 319 9.77 -5.02 5.57
C ARG A 319 10.64 -4.01 6.32
N GLU A 320 10.35 -2.71 6.18
CA GLU A 320 11.06 -1.66 6.91
C GLU A 320 10.92 -1.79 8.43
N TYR A 321 9.70 -1.95 8.96
CA TYR A 321 9.47 -2.09 10.41
C TYR A 321 9.99 -3.40 10.98
N PHE A 322 10.11 -4.43 10.14
CA PHE A 322 10.76 -5.67 10.53
C PHE A 322 12.25 -5.46 10.81
N ASP A 323 12.94 -4.70 9.95
CA ASP A 323 14.38 -4.40 10.03
C ASP A 323 14.75 -3.30 11.05
N ARG A 324 13.74 -2.59 11.58
CA ARG A 324 13.94 -1.59 12.64
C ARG A 324 14.27 -2.28 13.98
N PRO A 325 15.17 -1.69 14.79
CA PRO A 325 15.38 -2.13 16.17
C PRO A 325 14.07 -1.97 16.97
N PRO A 326 13.89 -2.75 18.05
CA PRO A 326 12.65 -2.74 18.84
C PRO A 326 12.45 -1.46 19.67
N LEU A 327 13.50 -0.67 19.87
CA LEU A 327 13.46 0.56 20.68
C LEU A 327 13.01 1.76 19.83
N PHE A 328 12.11 2.57 20.38
CA PHE A 328 11.50 3.72 19.74
C PHE A 328 12.42 4.97 19.76
N PRO A 329 12.18 5.99 18.93
CA PRO A 329 13.12 7.08 18.63
C PRO A 329 13.83 7.82 19.79
N PRO A 330 13.31 8.00 21.02
CA PRO A 330 14.11 8.53 22.13
C PRO A 330 15.13 7.52 22.70
N PHE A 331 14.88 6.22 22.60
CA PHE A 331 15.76 5.17 23.16
C PHE A 331 16.51 4.36 22.10
N ILE A 332 16.24 4.60 20.82
CA ILE A 332 16.92 3.93 19.70
C ILE A 332 18.42 4.26 19.68
N ILE A 333 18.83 5.42 20.23
CA ILE A 333 20.24 5.76 20.34
C ILE A 333 21.02 4.75 21.18
N LEU A 334 20.41 4.18 22.23
CA LEU A 334 21.03 3.12 23.04
C LEU A 334 21.28 1.85 22.22
N THR A 335 20.40 1.54 21.26
CA THR A 335 20.64 0.44 20.33
C THR A 335 21.76 0.74 19.36
N HIS A 336 21.82 1.95 18.82
CA HIS A 336 22.89 2.38 17.92
C HIS A 336 24.23 2.40 18.63
N PHE A 337 24.30 2.89 19.87
CA PHE A 337 25.49 2.82 20.72
C PHE A 337 25.88 1.37 21.03
N ALA A 338 24.92 0.49 21.37
CA ALA A 338 25.22 -0.91 21.60
C ALA A 338 25.70 -1.65 20.33
N GLU A 339 25.19 -1.28 19.15
CA GLU A 339 25.65 -1.80 17.86
C GLU A 339 27.03 -1.27 17.48
N LEU A 340 27.28 0.02 17.71
CA LEU A 340 28.58 0.65 17.52
C LEU A 340 29.64 0.06 18.45
N ILE A 341 29.30 -0.12 19.73
CA ILE A 341 30.17 -0.79 20.71
C ILE A 341 30.43 -2.23 20.28
N LYS A 342 29.42 -2.98 19.83
CA LYS A 342 29.63 -4.33 19.26
C LYS A 342 30.51 -4.32 18.02
N LEU A 343 30.43 -3.29 17.18
CA LEU A 343 31.26 -3.14 15.98
C LEU A 343 32.72 -2.85 16.37
N ILE A 344 32.93 -1.94 17.31
CA ILE A 344 34.26 -1.57 17.84
C ILE A 344 34.89 -2.76 18.58
N LEU A 345 34.11 -3.47 19.42
CA LEU A 345 34.53 -4.69 20.10
C LEU A 345 34.75 -5.89 19.15
N ARG A 346 34.23 -5.84 17.91
CA ARG A 346 34.38 -6.88 16.87
C ARG A 346 35.60 -6.70 15.96
N HIS A 347 36.53 -5.81 16.31
CA HIS A 347 37.84 -5.73 15.63
C HIS A 347 38.77 -6.94 15.87
N LEU A 348 38.28 -8.06 16.44
CA LEU A 348 38.89 -9.40 16.45
C LEU A 348 37.83 -10.46 16.04
N PRO A 349 38.21 -11.54 15.32
CA PRO A 349 38.09 -11.70 13.87
C PRO A 349 36.70 -12.16 13.35
N LYS A 350 36.42 -11.75 12.10
CA LYS A 350 35.45 -12.27 11.10
C LYS A 350 34.17 -12.91 11.64
N THR A 351 33.21 -12.09 12.07
CA THR A 351 31.79 -12.46 11.87
C THR A 351 31.33 -11.89 10.54
N ASP A 352 31.28 -12.77 9.55
CA ASP A 352 30.81 -12.54 8.20
C ASP A 352 29.49 -11.73 8.19
N ARG A 353 29.39 -10.73 7.30
CA ARG A 353 28.16 -9.96 6.99
C ARG A 353 26.96 -10.89 6.71
N SER A 354 27.20 -12.16 6.43
CA SER A 354 26.20 -13.24 6.39
C SER A 354 25.40 -13.45 7.68
N THR A 355 25.89 -13.10 8.88
CA THR A 355 25.15 -13.36 10.14
C THR A 355 23.96 -12.42 10.37
N MET A 356 24.05 -11.15 9.98
CA MET A 356 22.88 -10.24 9.96
C MET A 356 21.90 -10.65 8.85
N ARG A 357 22.41 -10.96 7.65
CA ARG A 357 21.62 -11.51 6.54
C ARG A 357 20.91 -12.82 6.91
N ARG A 358 21.52 -13.70 7.71
CA ARG A 358 20.92 -14.95 8.21
C ARG A 358 19.79 -14.72 9.20
N ARG A 359 19.79 -13.63 9.97
CA ARG A 359 18.66 -13.25 10.84
C ARG A 359 17.48 -12.69 10.05
N GLN A 360 17.75 -11.82 9.06
CA GLN A 360 16.72 -11.31 8.13
C GLN A 360 16.15 -12.42 7.24
N ALA A 361 16.99 -13.36 6.80
CA ALA A 361 16.57 -14.49 5.99
C ALA A 361 15.63 -15.41 6.76
N LYS A 362 15.80 -15.67 8.06
CA LYS A 362 15.03 -16.69 8.79
C LYS A 362 13.51 -16.47 8.86
N ILE A 363 12.99 -15.25 8.66
CA ILE A 363 11.53 -14.97 8.67
C ILE A 363 10.96 -14.79 7.25
N PHE A 364 11.69 -14.14 6.33
CA PHE A 364 11.26 -14.02 4.93
C PHE A 364 11.60 -15.26 4.08
N LYS A 365 12.51 -16.11 4.54
CA LYS A 365 12.98 -17.34 3.90
C LYS A 365 13.11 -18.44 4.95
N MET A 366 12.15 -19.34 4.98
CA MET A 366 12.30 -20.57 5.73
C MET A 366 13.17 -21.52 4.92
N ILE A 367 14.33 -21.90 5.45
CA ILE A 367 15.14 -22.97 4.85
C ILE A 367 14.43 -24.28 5.20
N ALA A 368 14.05 -25.05 4.19
CA ALA A 368 13.40 -26.35 4.37
C ALA A 368 14.22 -27.22 5.33
N THR A 369 13.55 -27.79 6.32
CA THR A 369 14.19 -28.51 7.44
C THR A 369 14.81 -29.83 6.98
N SER A 370 14.31 -30.40 5.88
CA SER A 370 14.84 -31.59 5.21
C SER A 370 14.63 -31.49 3.69
N ARG A 371 15.41 -32.28 2.92
CA ARG A 371 15.22 -32.42 1.45
C ARG A 371 13.86 -33.04 1.09
N GLU A 372 13.26 -33.82 2.00
CA GLU A 372 11.96 -34.45 1.82
C GLU A 372 10.83 -33.41 1.81
N VAL A 373 10.86 -32.45 2.76
CA VAL A 373 9.88 -31.36 2.80
C VAL A 373 9.95 -30.52 1.52
N ASP A 374 11.14 -30.24 1.01
CA ASP A 374 11.33 -29.48 -0.24
C ASP A 374 10.76 -30.23 -1.46
N ARG A 375 10.98 -31.55 -1.52
CA ARG A 375 10.41 -32.42 -2.57
C ARG A 375 8.89 -32.43 -2.52
N ASP A 376 8.30 -32.62 -1.34
CA ASP A 376 6.85 -32.70 -1.17
C ASP A 376 6.17 -31.37 -1.55
N TRP A 377 6.78 -30.22 -1.21
CA TRP A 377 6.31 -28.90 -1.67
C TRP A 377 6.39 -28.74 -3.18
N SER A 378 7.48 -29.19 -3.81
CA SER A 378 7.65 -29.12 -5.26
C SER A 378 6.66 -30.02 -6.01
N GLU A 379 6.40 -31.22 -5.50
CA GLU A 379 5.38 -32.13 -6.06
C GLU A 379 3.98 -31.52 -5.96
N PHE A 380 3.65 -30.91 -4.82
CA PHE A 380 2.40 -30.19 -4.64
C PHE A 380 2.26 -29.00 -5.60
N GLU A 381 3.32 -28.18 -5.74
CA GLU A 381 3.34 -27.04 -6.67
C GLU A 381 3.15 -27.49 -8.12
N SER A 382 3.81 -28.57 -8.53
CA SER A 382 3.65 -29.16 -9.86
C SER A 382 2.22 -29.67 -10.08
N TYR A 383 1.63 -30.36 -9.10
CA TYR A 383 0.24 -30.82 -9.17
C TYR A 383 -0.74 -29.65 -9.30
N ALA A 384 -0.59 -28.60 -8.48
CA ALA A 384 -1.43 -27.42 -8.50
C ALA A 384 -1.30 -26.66 -9.84
N THR A 385 -0.09 -26.52 -10.36
CA THR A 385 0.20 -25.88 -11.65
C THR A 385 -0.45 -26.65 -12.80
N ASN A 386 -0.34 -27.97 -12.80
CA ASN A 386 -0.98 -28.82 -13.80
C ASN A 386 -2.51 -28.74 -13.74
N LEU A 387 -3.08 -28.71 -12.54
CA LEU A 387 -4.52 -28.52 -12.36
C LEU A 387 -4.97 -27.16 -12.90
N TYR A 388 -4.25 -26.08 -12.59
CA TYR A 388 -4.54 -24.74 -13.08
C TYR A 388 -4.42 -24.64 -14.61
N ALA A 389 -3.38 -25.23 -15.19
CA ALA A 389 -3.20 -25.30 -16.64
C ALA A 389 -4.38 -26.02 -17.31
N ARG A 390 -4.83 -27.15 -16.74
CA ARG A 390 -6.03 -27.86 -17.21
C ARG A 390 -7.29 -26.99 -17.09
N THR A 391 -7.48 -26.25 -16.01
CA THR A 391 -8.66 -25.38 -15.89
C THR A 391 -8.64 -24.21 -16.87
N ILE A 392 -7.47 -23.71 -17.28
CA ILE A 392 -7.40 -22.72 -18.37
C ILE A 392 -7.76 -23.37 -19.71
N VAL A 393 -7.18 -24.53 -20.01
CA VAL A 393 -7.38 -25.22 -21.29
C VAL A 393 -8.83 -25.71 -21.46
N PHE A 394 -9.43 -26.25 -20.40
CA PHE A 394 -10.77 -26.83 -20.43
C PHE A 394 -11.88 -25.93 -19.87
N GLY A 395 -11.53 -24.89 -19.11
CA GLY A 395 -12.47 -24.00 -18.44
C GLY A 395 -12.70 -22.67 -19.17
N GLN A 396 -11.96 -22.38 -20.23
CA GLN A 396 -12.39 -21.34 -21.17
C GLN A 396 -13.64 -21.84 -21.91
N PRO A 397 -14.75 -21.08 -21.93
CA PRO A 397 -15.84 -21.39 -22.85
C PRO A 397 -15.22 -21.45 -24.25
N LEU A 398 -15.54 -22.49 -25.04
CA LEU A 398 -15.06 -22.62 -26.42
C LEU A 398 -15.28 -21.28 -27.13
N SER A 399 -14.21 -20.49 -27.25
CA SER A 399 -14.24 -19.25 -28.02
C SER A 399 -14.70 -19.65 -29.41
N SER A 400 -15.52 -18.83 -30.06
CA SER A 400 -15.97 -19.08 -31.44
C SER A 400 -14.81 -19.38 -32.41
N ALA A 401 -13.59 -18.91 -32.10
CA ALA A 401 -12.35 -19.26 -32.80
C ALA A 401 -11.89 -20.72 -32.61
N ALA A 402 -12.18 -21.36 -31.48
CA ALA A 402 -11.88 -22.76 -31.18
C ALA A 402 -12.92 -23.75 -31.74
N LEU A 403 -14.05 -23.28 -32.28
CA LEU A 403 -15.00 -24.07 -33.06
C LEU A 403 -14.53 -24.28 -34.52
N VAL A 404 -13.68 -23.38 -35.04
CA VAL A 404 -13.17 -23.44 -36.42
C VAL A 404 -12.32 -24.71 -36.70
N PRO A 405 -11.51 -25.24 -35.76
CA PRO A 405 -10.85 -26.53 -35.94
C PRO A 405 -11.81 -27.73 -35.93
N SER A 406 -12.97 -27.62 -35.26
CA SER A 406 -13.98 -28.70 -35.27
C SER A 406 -14.76 -28.76 -36.58
N THR A 407 -14.98 -27.62 -37.25
CA THR A 407 -15.51 -27.60 -38.62
C THR A 407 -14.50 -28.12 -39.62
N ALA A 408 -13.19 -27.84 -39.43
CA ALA A 408 -12.13 -28.44 -40.25
C ALA A 408 -12.05 -29.98 -40.09
N ARG A 409 -12.35 -30.52 -38.91
CA ARG A 409 -12.50 -31.98 -38.73
C ARG A 409 -13.70 -32.54 -39.51
N GLN A 410 -14.81 -31.81 -39.55
CA GLN A 410 -15.98 -32.21 -40.35
C GLN A 410 -15.66 -32.20 -41.85
N GLU A 411 -14.93 -31.20 -42.33
CA GLU A 411 -14.46 -31.14 -43.73
C GLU A 411 -13.53 -32.31 -44.05
N ALA A 412 -12.57 -32.63 -43.17
CA ALA A 412 -11.69 -33.80 -43.35
C ALA A 412 -12.47 -35.13 -43.39
N THR A 413 -13.49 -35.30 -42.55
CA THR A 413 -14.36 -36.48 -42.60
C THR A 413 -15.21 -36.52 -43.87
N GLN A 414 -15.67 -35.37 -44.37
CA GLN A 414 -16.45 -35.29 -45.61
C GLN A 414 -15.60 -35.66 -46.83
N ILE A 415 -14.37 -35.16 -46.91
CA ILE A 415 -13.40 -35.51 -47.96
C ILE A 415 -13.13 -37.02 -47.96
N THR A 416 -12.99 -37.62 -46.77
CA THR A 416 -12.77 -39.06 -46.64
C THR A 416 -13.99 -39.88 -47.11
N LEU A 417 -15.21 -39.42 -46.82
CA LEU A 417 -16.46 -40.04 -47.29
C LEU A 417 -16.64 -39.92 -48.81
N ASP A 418 -16.31 -38.76 -49.39
CA ASP A 418 -16.39 -38.54 -50.83
C ASP A 418 -15.39 -39.45 -51.59
N GLN A 419 -14.19 -39.65 -51.04
CA GLN A 419 -13.22 -40.62 -51.56
C GLN A 419 -13.72 -42.06 -51.48
N MET A 420 -14.41 -42.44 -50.40
CA MET A 420 -15.02 -43.78 -50.28
C MET A 420 -16.18 -43.97 -51.26
N SER A 421 -16.98 -42.92 -51.51
CA SER A 421 -18.13 -42.97 -52.42
C SER A 421 -17.74 -43.02 -53.90
N THR A 422 -16.66 -42.34 -54.29
CA THR A 422 -16.14 -42.34 -55.67
C THR A 422 -15.35 -43.60 -56.00
N SER A 423 -14.94 -44.36 -54.97
CA SER A 423 -14.18 -45.59 -55.10
C SER A 423 -15.06 -46.83 -55.25
N GLN A 424 -16.11 -46.85 -56.08
CA GLN A 424 -16.68 -48.10 -56.60
C GLN A 424 -17.39 -47.90 -57.94
N VAL A 425 -16.82 -48.42 -59.04
CA VAL A 425 -17.50 -49.38 -59.93
C VAL A 425 -16.44 -50.21 -60.65
N SER A 426 -16.23 -51.46 -60.21
CA SER A 426 -15.68 -52.53 -61.06
C SER A 426 -16.53 -53.77 -60.82
N PRO A 427 -17.23 -54.32 -61.82
CA PRO A 427 -18.32 -55.27 -61.60
C PRO A 427 -17.76 -56.70 -61.53
N ASN A 428 -17.22 -57.07 -60.37
CA ASN A 428 -17.06 -58.47 -59.96
C ASN A 428 -16.86 -58.55 -58.43
N PHE A 429 -17.69 -57.81 -57.70
CA PHE A 429 -17.59 -57.71 -56.25
C PHE A 429 -18.59 -58.67 -55.59
N ASP A 430 -18.06 -59.70 -54.94
CA ASP A 430 -18.82 -60.77 -54.32
C ASP A 430 -19.65 -60.23 -53.15
N MET A 431 -20.96 -60.04 -53.37
CA MET A 431 -21.88 -59.43 -52.41
C MET A 431 -21.94 -60.20 -51.07
N LYS A 432 -21.51 -61.47 -51.07
CA LYS A 432 -21.40 -62.31 -49.88
C LYS A 432 -20.36 -61.81 -48.88
N VAL A 433 -19.21 -61.33 -49.37
CA VAL A 433 -18.11 -60.84 -48.52
C VAL A 433 -18.50 -59.56 -47.80
N ILE A 434 -19.19 -58.63 -48.47
CA ILE A 434 -19.72 -57.40 -47.83
C ILE A 434 -20.76 -57.78 -46.77
N THR A 435 -21.64 -58.74 -47.06
CA THR A 435 -22.69 -59.14 -46.12
C THR A 435 -22.09 -59.74 -44.85
N ASP A 436 -21.01 -60.52 -44.99
CA ASP A 436 -20.27 -61.12 -43.88
C ASP A 436 -19.45 -60.08 -43.09
N GLU A 437 -18.83 -59.10 -43.77
CA GLU A 437 -18.13 -57.99 -43.09
C GLU A 437 -19.10 -57.07 -42.34
N ILE A 438 -20.25 -56.74 -42.92
CA ILE A 438 -21.30 -55.97 -42.23
C ILE A 438 -21.83 -56.75 -41.02
N ALA A 439 -22.02 -58.07 -41.15
CA ALA A 439 -22.44 -58.93 -40.04
C ALA A 439 -21.35 -59.04 -38.95
N SER A 440 -20.08 -58.97 -39.31
CA SER A 440 -18.93 -58.93 -38.39
C SER A 440 -18.88 -57.59 -37.64
N ILE A 441 -19.00 -56.47 -38.36
CA ILE A 441 -19.00 -55.12 -37.77
C ILE A 441 -20.20 -54.94 -36.84
N LYS A 442 -21.38 -55.47 -37.20
CA LYS A 442 -22.58 -55.39 -36.37
C LYS A 442 -22.43 -56.18 -35.07
N ARG A 443 -21.69 -57.30 -35.09
CA ARG A 443 -21.32 -58.07 -33.90
C ARG A 443 -20.33 -57.30 -33.02
N ALA A 444 -19.25 -56.79 -33.61
CA ALA A 444 -18.26 -55.98 -32.89
C ALA A 444 -18.88 -54.71 -32.25
N LEU A 445 -19.83 -54.07 -32.94
CA LEU A 445 -20.56 -52.90 -32.42
C LEU A 445 -21.50 -53.28 -31.26
N GLY A 446 -22.10 -54.47 -31.31
CA GLY A 446 -22.88 -55.04 -30.22
C GLY A 446 -22.01 -55.28 -28.97
N ASP A 447 -20.84 -55.87 -29.15
CA ASP A 447 -19.89 -56.14 -28.06
C ASP A 447 -19.33 -54.84 -27.45
N LEU A 448 -19.10 -53.81 -28.27
CA LEU A 448 -18.66 -52.49 -27.77
C LEU A 448 -19.77 -51.79 -26.98
N ARG A 449 -21.02 -51.95 -27.40
CA ARG A 449 -22.19 -51.40 -26.70
C ARG A 449 -22.39 -52.09 -25.35
N THR A 450 -22.30 -53.42 -25.28
CA THR A 450 -22.40 -54.14 -24.01
C THR A 450 -21.27 -53.75 -23.06
N HIS A 451 -20.05 -53.59 -23.56
CA HIS A 451 -18.92 -53.13 -22.75
C HIS A 451 -19.12 -51.68 -22.23
N SER A 452 -19.70 -50.80 -23.04
CA SER A 452 -20.06 -49.44 -22.62
C SER A 452 -21.17 -49.44 -21.55
N GLU A 453 -22.17 -50.30 -21.67
CA GLU A 453 -23.25 -50.46 -20.69
C GLU A 453 -22.74 -51.05 -19.36
N GLU A 454 -21.78 -51.97 -19.40
CA GLU A 454 -21.07 -52.47 -18.22
C GLU A 454 -20.22 -51.39 -17.55
N MET A 455 -19.46 -50.62 -18.33
CA MET A 455 -18.65 -49.53 -17.80
C MET A 455 -19.52 -48.44 -17.15
N ASN A 456 -20.67 -48.11 -17.75
CA ASN A 456 -21.64 -47.18 -17.17
C ASN A 456 -22.27 -47.72 -15.88
N ARG A 457 -22.59 -49.02 -15.79
CA ARG A 457 -23.04 -49.64 -14.53
C ARG A 457 -21.98 -49.60 -13.45
N CYS A 458 -20.72 -49.84 -13.80
CA CYS A 458 -19.60 -49.78 -12.86
C CYS A 458 -19.39 -48.34 -12.35
N MET A 459 -19.51 -47.36 -13.24
CA MET A 459 -19.42 -45.93 -12.90
C MET A 459 -20.57 -45.48 -12.01
N GLN A 460 -21.81 -45.91 -12.31
CA GLN A 460 -22.98 -45.67 -11.45
C GLN A 460 -22.79 -46.32 -10.07
N TRP A 461 -22.28 -47.55 -10.01
CA TRP A 461 -21.97 -48.20 -8.74
C TRP A 461 -20.89 -47.44 -7.94
N MET A 462 -19.85 -46.90 -8.60
CA MET A 462 -18.85 -46.06 -7.95
C MET A 462 -19.44 -44.74 -7.44
N ILE A 463 -20.36 -44.12 -8.19
CA ILE A 463 -21.08 -42.91 -7.76
C ILE A 463 -21.93 -43.23 -6.53
N ASP A 464 -22.72 -44.31 -6.56
CA ASP A 464 -23.52 -44.79 -5.43
C ASP A 464 -22.67 -45.10 -4.20
N ALA A 465 -21.51 -45.73 -4.39
CA ALA A 465 -20.57 -46.03 -3.32
C ALA A 465 -19.97 -44.74 -2.72
N MET A 466 -19.62 -43.76 -3.57
CA MET A 466 -19.17 -42.45 -3.13
C MET A 466 -20.27 -41.67 -2.40
N GLU A 467 -21.53 -41.75 -2.84
CA GLU A 467 -22.66 -41.14 -2.16
C GLU A 467 -22.92 -41.78 -0.79
N ARG A 468 -22.83 -43.10 -0.66
CA ARG A 468 -22.92 -43.79 0.65
C ARG A 468 -21.80 -43.38 1.60
N VAL A 469 -20.58 -43.18 1.09
CA VAL A 469 -19.44 -42.64 1.86
C VAL A 469 -19.65 -41.16 2.21
N LYS A 470 -20.34 -40.40 1.37
CA LYS A 470 -20.68 -38.99 1.62
C LYS A 470 -21.79 -38.86 2.67
N MET A 471 -22.81 -39.71 2.63
CA MET A 471 -23.88 -39.77 3.64
C MET A 471 -23.38 -40.23 5.02
N SER A 472 -22.33 -41.08 5.09
CA SER A 472 -21.73 -41.44 6.38
C SER A 472 -20.90 -40.31 7.01
N LYS A 473 -20.56 -39.28 6.22
CA LYS A 473 -19.82 -38.08 6.66
C LYS A 473 -20.70 -36.87 6.94
N GLU A 474 -22.01 -36.91 6.65
CA GLU A 474 -22.92 -35.87 7.09
C GLU A 474 -23.23 -36.02 8.60
N PRO A 475 -23.13 -34.95 9.41
CA PRO A 475 -23.52 -35.01 10.80
C PRO A 475 -25.04 -35.25 10.87
N LYS A 476 -25.45 -36.26 11.66
CA LYS A 476 -26.87 -36.51 11.98
C LYS A 476 -27.56 -35.19 12.32
N PRO A 477 -28.76 -34.90 11.78
CA PRO A 477 -29.51 -33.73 12.19
C PRO A 477 -29.74 -33.80 13.71
N LYS A 478 -29.44 -32.70 14.41
CA LYS A 478 -29.77 -32.55 15.83
C LYS A 478 -31.28 -32.74 15.96
N LEU A 479 -31.71 -33.84 16.58
CA LEU A 479 -33.07 -33.95 17.10
C LEU A 479 -33.29 -32.77 18.04
N ARG A 480 -34.12 -31.80 17.64
CA ARG A 480 -34.85 -30.96 18.58
C ARG A 480 -35.67 -31.92 19.43
N LEU A 481 -35.42 -31.96 20.74
CA LEU A 481 -36.40 -32.50 21.67
C LEU A 481 -37.69 -31.73 21.45
N ALA A 482 -38.69 -32.40 20.88
CA ALA A 482 -40.07 -31.96 20.95
C ALA A 482 -40.44 -31.96 22.44
N ARG A 483 -40.70 -30.78 22.98
CA ARG A 483 -41.33 -30.61 24.28
C ARG A 483 -42.79 -30.98 24.07
N THR A 484 -43.12 -32.26 24.22
CA THR A 484 -44.50 -32.72 24.33
C THR A 484 -45.01 -32.28 25.70
N THR A 485 -45.72 -31.16 25.72
CA THR A 485 -46.72 -30.85 26.74
C THR A 485 -47.80 -31.93 26.65
N ILE A 486 -47.74 -32.88 27.56
CA ILE A 486 -48.85 -33.78 27.85
C ILE A 486 -49.77 -33.00 28.79
N ASP A 487 -50.88 -32.51 28.24
CA ASP A 487 -52.05 -32.11 29.02
C ASP A 487 -52.58 -33.35 29.73
N LEU A 488 -52.42 -33.39 31.05
CA LEU A 488 -53.20 -34.24 31.93
C LEU A 488 -54.32 -33.37 32.50
N GLN A 489 -55.53 -33.55 31.97
CA GLN A 489 -56.74 -33.15 32.68
C GLN A 489 -56.96 -34.07 33.89
N PRO A 490 -57.51 -33.55 35.00
CA PRO A 490 -57.75 -34.34 36.20
C PRO A 490 -58.98 -35.22 35.99
N ILE A 491 -58.90 -36.47 36.46
CA ILE A 491 -60.09 -37.28 36.70
C ILE A 491 -60.16 -37.49 38.22
N ASP A 492 -61.29 -37.05 38.74
CA ASP A 492 -61.73 -37.16 40.13
C ASP A 492 -61.80 -38.61 40.65
N VAL A 493 -61.81 -38.67 41.99
CA VAL A 493 -62.09 -39.78 42.92
C VAL A 493 -60.87 -40.48 43.51
#